data_AF-A0A816ZCX8-F1
#
_entry.id   AF-A0A816ZCX8-F1
#
_cell.length_a   1.000
_cell.length_b   1.000
_cell.length_c   1.000
_cell.angle_alpha   90.00
_cell.angle_beta   90.00
_cell.angle_gamma   90.00
#
_symmetry.space_group_name_H-M   'P 1'
#
loop_
_entity.id
_entity.type
_entity.pdbx_description
1 polymer ?
#
loop_
_entity_poly.entity_id
_entity_poly.type
_entity_poly.pdbx_seq_one_letter_code
_entity_poly.pdbx_strand_id
1 'polypeptide(L)'
;IWYKKIPTRTYVWVANRDNPLSRPSGSLKISSDNNLVIYDHSDTPVWSTNLTVGASRSPVVAELLDNGNFVLNSNDPEGYLWQSFDFPTDTLLPDMKLGWDKKTGLDRVLRSWKSVEDPASGDYS
;
A
#
# COMPACT_ATOMS: atom_id res chain seq x y z
N ILE A 1 0.96 8.27 0.72
CA ILE A 1 0.40 8.82 1.98
C ILE A 1 1.42 9.80 2.56
N TRP A 2 0.96 10.92 3.13
CA TRP A 2 1.82 11.96 3.75
C TRP A 2 1.11 12.63 4.93
N TYR A 3 1.86 13.35 5.77
CA TYR A 3 1.29 14.09 6.90
C TYR A 3 0.46 15.30 6.43
N LYS A 4 -0.85 15.30 6.72
CA LYS A 4 -1.79 16.34 6.27
C LYS A 4 -1.48 17.75 6.81
N LYS A 5 -0.97 17.86 8.05
CA LYS A 5 -0.81 19.14 8.77
C LYS A 5 0.61 19.73 8.68
N ILE A 6 1.55 19.03 8.03
CA ILE A 6 2.93 19.52 7.85
C ILE A 6 3.01 20.24 6.49
N PRO A 7 3.47 21.50 6.42
CA PRO A 7 3.52 22.26 5.16
C PRO A 7 4.41 21.62 4.11
N THR A 8 5.60 21.16 4.53
CA THR A 8 6.50 20.40 3.67
C THR A 8 5.97 18.98 3.53
N ARG A 9 5.75 18.52 2.29
CA ARG A 9 5.27 17.17 2.04
C ARG A 9 6.31 16.14 2.47
N THR A 10 5.97 15.37 3.49
CA THR A 10 6.74 14.22 3.95
C THR A 10 5.95 12.96 3.63
N TYR A 11 6.36 12.25 2.58
CA TYR A 11 5.75 10.99 2.18
C TYR A 11 6.20 9.89 3.13
N VAL A 12 5.24 9.11 3.65
CA VAL A 12 5.51 8.03 4.62
C VAL A 12 5.20 6.65 4.04
N TRP A 13 4.54 6.61 2.88
CA TRP A 13 4.19 5.38 2.19
C TRP A 13 3.85 5.67 0.72
N VAL A 14 4.29 4.78 -0.19
CA VAL A 14 4.09 4.86 -1.65
C VAL A 14 3.69 3.48 -2.17
N ALA A 15 2.50 3.35 -2.76
CA ALA A 15 1.97 2.07 -3.25
C ALA A 15 2.80 1.49 -4.40
N ASN A 16 2.92 2.24 -5.49
CA ASN A 16 3.51 1.81 -6.75
C ASN A 16 4.94 2.34 -6.94
N ARG A 17 5.75 2.30 -5.87
CA ARG A 17 7.07 2.95 -5.83
C ARG A 17 8.03 2.51 -6.95
N ASP A 18 7.95 1.24 -7.35
CA ASP A 18 8.77 0.65 -8.41
C ASP A 18 8.02 0.51 -9.75
N ASN A 19 6.75 0.93 -9.81
CA ASN A 19 5.89 0.87 -11.00
C ASN A 19 5.19 2.23 -11.21
N PRO A 20 5.94 3.29 -11.57
CA PRO A 20 5.41 4.64 -11.67
C PRO A 20 4.42 4.79 -12.83
N LEU A 21 3.49 5.73 -12.68
CA LEU A 21 2.64 6.16 -13.79
C LEU A 21 3.47 6.99 -14.78
N SER A 22 3.47 6.60 -16.05
CA SER A 22 4.23 7.29 -17.11
C SER A 22 3.60 8.62 -17.55
N ARG A 23 2.34 8.86 -17.17
CA ARG A 23 1.57 10.07 -17.48
C ARG A 23 0.86 10.58 -16.22
N PRO A 24 0.52 11.87 -16.14
CA PRO A 24 -0.21 12.45 -15.02
C PRO A 24 -1.72 12.10 -15.07
N SER A 25 -2.04 10.85 -15.40
CA SER A 25 -3.39 10.30 -15.46
C SER A 25 -3.34 8.87 -14.95
N GLY A 26 -4.22 8.56 -14.00
CA GLY A 26 -4.39 7.25 -13.43
C GLY A 26 -5.61 7.22 -12.50
N SER A 27 -6.06 6.02 -12.15
CA SER A 27 -7.20 5.83 -11.25
C SER A 27 -6.87 4.77 -10.19
N LEU A 28 -7.40 4.97 -8.98
CA LEU A 28 -7.36 3.99 -7.89
C LEU A 28 -8.79 3.53 -7.64
N LYS A 29 -9.06 2.23 -7.83
CA LYS A 29 -10.40 1.66 -7.64
C LYS A 29 -10.34 0.22 -7.14
N ILE A 30 -11.42 -0.21 -6.50
CA ILE A 30 -11.64 -1.63 -6.20
C ILE A 30 -12.16 -2.30 -7.47
N SER A 31 -11.44 -3.30 -7.97
CA SER A 31 -11.82 -4.07 -9.16
C SER A 31 -12.85 -5.14 -8.82
N SER A 32 -13.44 -5.76 -9.85
CA SER A 32 -14.51 -6.76 -9.72
C SER A 32 -14.09 -8.03 -8.97
N ASP A 33 -12.80 -8.31 -8.89
CA ASP A 33 -12.19 -9.41 -8.13
C ASP A 33 -11.82 -9.01 -6.69
N ASN A 34 -12.32 -7.85 -6.23
CA ASN A 34 -12.09 -7.28 -4.90
C ASN A 34 -10.63 -6.88 -4.60
N ASN A 35 -9.78 -6.78 -5.61
CA ASN A 35 -8.47 -6.16 -5.46
C ASN A 35 -8.56 -4.64 -5.46
N LEU A 36 -7.68 -3.98 -4.72
CA LEU A 36 -7.45 -2.56 -4.87
C LEU A 36 -6.35 -2.36 -5.92
N VAL A 37 -6.64 -1.58 -6.96
CA VAL A 37 -5.78 -1.51 -8.15
C VAL A 37 -5.55 -0.05 -8.57
N ILE A 38 -4.29 0.26 -8.90
CA ILE A 38 -3.91 1.49 -9.61
C ILE A 38 -3.84 1.18 -11.10
N TYR A 39 -4.62 1.92 -11.89
CA TYR A 39 -4.61 1.88 -13.34
C TYR A 39 -3.94 3.11 -13.93
N ASP A 40 -3.26 2.93 -15.05
CA ASP A 40 -2.71 4.03 -15.84
C ASP A 40 -3.76 4.68 -16.76
N HIS A 41 -3.29 5.61 -17.59
CA HIS A 41 -4.10 6.33 -18.58
C HIS A 41 -4.80 5.46 -19.63
N SER A 42 -4.36 4.22 -19.82
CA SER A 42 -4.91 3.26 -20.78
C SER A 42 -5.69 2.15 -20.09
N ASP A 43 -6.13 2.37 -18.85
CA ASP A 43 -6.78 1.37 -17.99
C ASP A 43 -5.94 0.07 -17.82
N THR A 44 -4.61 0.19 -17.89
CA THR A 44 -3.69 -0.93 -17.62
C THR A 44 -3.30 -0.94 -16.14
N PRO A 45 -3.42 -2.07 -15.41
CA PRO A 45 -2.98 -2.17 -14.03
C PRO A 45 -1.46 -1.95 -13.92
N VAL A 46 -1.04 -1.03 -13.06
CA VAL A 46 0.39 -0.81 -12.73
C VAL A 46 0.76 -1.31 -11.34
N TRP A 47 -0.24 -1.48 -10.47
CA TRP A 47 -0.07 -1.98 -9.11
C TRP A 47 -1.39 -2.52 -8.58
N SER A 48 -1.34 -3.58 -7.75
CA SER A 48 -2.50 -4.14 -7.07
C SER A 48 -2.13 -4.80 -5.74
N THR A 49 -3.12 -5.05 -4.89
CA THR A 49 -2.98 -5.75 -3.61
C THR A 49 -2.68 -7.25 -3.73
N ASN A 50 -2.81 -7.83 -4.94
CA ASN A 50 -2.54 -9.26 -5.24
C ASN A 50 -3.25 -10.26 -4.31
N LEU A 51 -4.51 -10.00 -3.98
CA LEU A 51 -5.35 -10.92 -3.21
C LEU A 51 -5.73 -12.14 -4.06
N THR A 52 -5.72 -13.32 -3.44
CA THR A 52 -6.20 -14.56 -4.08
C THR A 52 -7.71 -14.54 -4.27
N VAL A 53 -8.16 -14.95 -5.45
CA VAL A 53 -9.59 -15.04 -5.81
C VAL A 53 -10.32 -15.94 -4.82
N GLY A 54 -11.42 -15.44 -4.23
CA GLY A 54 -12.23 -16.15 -3.23
C GLY A 54 -11.94 -15.81 -1.77
N ALA A 55 -10.96 -14.94 -1.49
CA ALA A 55 -10.60 -14.54 -0.13
C ALA A 55 -11.56 -13.57 0.55
N SER A 56 -12.64 -13.11 -0.09
CA SER A 56 -13.49 -12.05 0.46
C SER A 56 -14.99 -12.26 0.27
N ARG A 57 -15.75 -11.88 1.29
CA ARG A 57 -17.20 -11.69 1.23
C ARG A 57 -17.48 -10.23 0.87
N SER A 58 -18.39 -10.00 -0.08
CA SER A 58 -18.82 -8.65 -0.46
C SER A 58 -19.71 -8.04 0.64
N PRO A 59 -19.61 -6.72 0.95
CA PRO A 59 -18.83 -5.68 0.25
C PRO A 59 -17.42 -5.46 0.81
N VAL A 60 -16.50 -5.09 -0.08
CA VAL A 60 -15.12 -4.73 0.25
C VAL A 60 -14.97 -3.21 0.24
N VAL A 61 -14.28 -2.67 1.25
CA VAL A 61 -14.09 -1.24 1.49
C VAL A 61 -12.60 -0.95 1.65
N ALA A 62 -12.12 0.09 0.97
CA ALA A 62 -10.79 0.64 1.21
C ALA A 62 -10.90 1.81 2.20
N GLU A 63 -10.13 1.77 3.28
CA GLU A 63 -10.23 2.72 4.40
C GLU A 63 -8.84 3.17 4.83
N LEU A 64 -8.67 4.47 5.10
CA LEU A 64 -7.45 5.00 5.71
C LEU A 64 -7.73 5.26 7.20
N LEU A 65 -7.11 4.47 8.06
CA LEU A 65 -7.26 4.57 9.51
C LEU A 65 -6.49 5.78 10.08
N ASP A 66 -6.84 6.20 11.29
CA ASP A 66 -6.24 7.37 11.97
C ASP A 66 -4.73 7.24 12.22
N ASN A 67 -4.23 6.01 12.38
CA ASN A 67 -2.80 5.74 12.52
C ASN A 67 -2.04 5.75 11.18
N GLY A 68 -2.74 6.00 10.07
CA GLY A 68 -2.16 6.02 8.72
C GLY A 68 -2.13 4.67 8.02
N ASN A 69 -2.64 3.60 8.64
CA ASN A 69 -2.78 2.31 7.99
C ASN A 69 -3.90 2.37 6.96
N PHE A 70 -3.55 2.23 5.68
CA PHE A 70 -4.49 2.06 4.59
C PHE A 70 -4.83 0.57 4.46
N VAL A 71 -6.10 0.23 4.59
CA VAL A 71 -6.57 -1.15 4.70
C VAL A 71 -7.64 -1.46 3.65
N LEU A 72 -7.71 -2.73 3.28
CA LEU A 72 -8.83 -3.30 2.55
C LEU A 72 -9.61 -4.24 3.49
N ASN A 73 -10.87 -3.91 3.75
CA ASN A 73 -11.70 -4.55 4.75
C ASN A 73 -12.96 -5.15 4.09
N SER A 74 -13.31 -6.39 4.44
CA SER A 74 -14.55 -7.06 4.02
C SER A 74 -15.47 -7.41 5.18
N ASN A 75 -15.33 -6.72 6.33
CA ASN A 75 -15.97 -7.09 7.59
C ASN A 75 -15.71 -8.55 7.98
N ASP A 76 -14.53 -9.06 7.65
CA ASP A 76 -14.13 -10.42 8.00
C ASP A 76 -13.73 -10.47 9.49
N PRO A 77 -14.26 -11.40 10.29
CA PRO A 77 -13.81 -11.62 11.66
C PRO A 77 -12.31 -11.95 11.78
N GLU A 78 -11.70 -12.48 10.72
CA GLU A 78 -10.29 -12.87 10.69
C GLU A 78 -9.33 -11.68 10.48
N GLY A 79 -9.84 -10.50 10.12
CA GLY A 79 -9.09 -9.25 10.03
C GLY A 79 -9.18 -8.58 8.66
N TYR A 80 -8.18 -7.76 8.35
CA TYR A 80 -8.09 -7.06 7.06
C TYR A 80 -7.62 -8.02 5.97
N LEU A 81 -8.17 -7.87 4.76
CA LEU A 81 -7.72 -8.59 3.57
C LEU A 81 -6.31 -8.17 3.16
N TRP A 82 -6.02 -6.88 3.30
CA TRP A 82 -4.74 -6.27 2.98
C TRP A 82 -4.55 -5.03 3.86
N GLN A 83 -3.30 -4.72 4.20
CA GLN A 83 -2.97 -3.50 4.92
C GLN A 83 -1.60 -2.96 4.51
N SER A 84 -1.49 -1.65 4.36
CA SER A 84 -0.24 -0.96 4.00
C SER A 84 0.87 -1.16 5.03
N PHE A 85 0.51 -1.38 6.31
CA PHE A 85 1.47 -1.62 7.38
C PHE A 85 2.26 -2.93 7.22
N ASP A 86 1.76 -3.87 6.42
CA ASP A 86 2.46 -5.10 6.04
C ASP A 86 3.46 -4.88 4.89
N PHE A 87 3.35 -3.77 4.17
CA PHE A 87 4.19 -3.43 3.02
C PHE A 87 4.78 -2.02 3.19
N PRO A 88 5.69 -1.83 4.17
CA PRO A 88 6.33 -0.53 4.40
C PRO A 88 7.15 -0.05 3.19
N THR A 89 7.36 1.26 3.09
CA THR A 89 8.39 1.83 2.22
C THR A 89 9.70 2.01 2.98
N ASP A 90 10.07 3.24 3.29
CA ASP A 90 11.29 3.67 3.97
C ASP A 90 11.01 4.20 5.39
N THR A 91 9.76 4.20 5.81
CA THR A 91 9.30 4.80 7.08
C THR A 91 8.58 3.79 7.96
N LEU A 92 8.87 3.82 9.26
CA LEU A 92 8.10 3.12 10.29
C LEU A 92 7.23 4.13 11.05
N LEU A 93 5.92 4.07 10.87
CA LEU A 93 4.94 4.87 11.61
C LEU A 93 4.63 4.26 12.98
N PRO A 94 4.03 5.02 13.90
CA PRO A 94 3.42 4.45 15.10
C PRO A 94 2.47 3.28 14.75
N ASP A 95 2.43 2.27 15.62
CA ASP A 95 1.66 1.03 15.48
C ASP A 95 2.07 0.08 14.35
N MET A 96 3.00 0.48 13.46
CA MET A 96 3.61 -0.45 12.51
C MET A 96 4.49 -1.47 13.22
N LYS A 97 4.55 -2.68 12.66
CA LYS A 97 5.46 -3.75 13.10
C LYS A 97 6.62 -3.83 12.12
N LEU A 98 7.84 -3.95 12.63
CA LEU A 98 9.03 -4.23 11.82
C LEU A 98 9.51 -5.66 12.10
N GLY A 99 9.94 -6.35 11.05
CA GLY A 99 10.41 -7.72 11.10
C GLY A 99 9.32 -8.78 10.88
N TRP A 100 9.62 -9.98 11.35
CA TRP A 100 8.96 -11.20 10.92
C TRP A 100 7.59 -11.45 11.57
N ASP A 101 6.57 -11.69 10.74
CA ASP A 101 5.30 -12.31 11.15
C ASP A 101 5.39 -13.83 11.11
N LYS A 102 5.46 -14.48 12.28
CA LYS A 102 5.60 -15.94 12.36
C LYS A 102 4.38 -16.71 11.85
N LYS A 103 3.20 -16.08 11.77
CA LYS A 103 1.98 -16.75 11.31
C LYS A 103 1.87 -16.74 9.80
N THR A 104 2.14 -15.59 9.17
CA THR A 104 2.01 -15.45 7.71
C THR A 104 3.33 -15.70 6.96
N GLY A 105 4.47 -15.68 7.67
CA GLY A 105 5.80 -15.77 7.08
C GLY A 105 6.27 -14.47 6.42
N LEU A 106 5.52 -13.37 6.60
CA LEU A 106 5.85 -12.07 6.03
C LEU A 106 6.96 -11.38 6.82
N ASP A 107 8.04 -10.99 6.15
CA ASP A 107 9.07 -10.13 6.72
C ASP A 107 8.85 -8.67 6.34
N ARG A 108 8.56 -7.81 7.33
CA ARG A 108 8.33 -6.39 7.12
C ARG A 108 9.68 -5.66 7.22
N VAL A 109 10.19 -5.20 6.09
CA VAL A 109 11.51 -4.59 5.98
C VAL A 109 11.38 -3.19 5.38
N LEU A 110 12.10 -2.21 5.95
CA LEU A 110 12.18 -0.88 5.35
C LEU A 110 13.15 -0.91 4.18
N ARG A 111 12.89 -0.12 3.15
CA ARG A 111 13.82 0.06 2.04
C ARG A 111 13.86 1.53 1.64
N SER A 112 15.05 2.10 1.64
CA SER A 112 15.27 3.52 1.35
C SER A 112 14.69 3.91 -0.01
N TRP A 113 14.41 5.20 -0.20
CA TRP A 113 14.26 5.75 -1.54
C TRP A 113 15.59 5.69 -2.29
N LYS A 114 15.53 5.71 -3.62
CA LYS A 114 16.71 5.69 -4.47
C LYS A 114 17.41 7.05 -4.49
N SER A 115 16.65 8.14 -4.43
CA SER A 115 17.15 9.50 -4.17
C SER A 115 16.08 10.34 -3.49
N VAL A 116 16.36 11.63 -3.25
CA VAL A 116 15.39 12.57 -2.67
C VAL A 116 14.16 12.76 -3.59
N GLU A 117 14.37 12.64 -4.91
CA GLU A 117 13.34 12.84 -5.94
C GLU A 117 12.76 11.53 -6.49
N ASP A 118 13.42 10.39 -6.26
CA ASP A 118 13.03 9.09 -6.80
C ASP A 118 12.61 8.11 -5.68
N PRO A 119 11.29 7.86 -5.50
CA PRO A 119 10.78 6.97 -4.47
C PRO A 119 11.00 5.49 -4.75
N ALA A 120 11.56 5.12 -5.91
CA ALA A 120 11.91 3.74 -6.21
C ALA A 120 12.78 3.13 -5.10
N SER A 121 12.78 1.82 -5.03
CA SER A 121 13.58 1.03 -4.09
C SER A 121 15.07 1.34 -4.25
N GLY A 122 15.69 1.87 -3.19
CA GLY A 122 17.11 2.19 -3.11
C GLY A 122 17.97 1.02 -2.65
N ASP A 123 19.22 1.37 -2.30
CA ASP A 123 20.28 0.41 -1.97
C ASP A 123 20.35 0.03 -0.48
N TYR A 124 19.58 0.68 0.39
CA TYR A 124 19.61 0.43 1.84
C TYR A 124 18.31 -0.18 2.35
N SER A 125 18.44 -1.18 3.23
CA SER A 125 17.34 -1.87 3.92
C SER A 125 17.69 -2.16 5.38
#